data_AF-A0A961DUV8-F1
#
_entry.id   AF-A0A961DUV8-F1
#
_cell.length_a   1.000
_cell.length_b   1.000
_cell.length_c   1.000
_cell.angle_alpha   90.00
_cell.angle_beta   90.00
_cell.angle_gamma   90.00
#
_symmetry.space_group_name_H-M   'P 1'
#
loop_
_entity.id
_entity.type
_entity.pdbx_description
1 polymer ?
#
loop_
_entity_poly.entity_id
_entity_poly.type
_entity_poly.pdbx_seq_one_letter_code
_entity_poly.pdbx_strand_id
1 'polypeptide(L)'
;MTGKFAVREDVTARFEEGAANFPADRLFWVDIRIVDVENALMGQVASLRKPVEVINAESAAVGDPDRLRRVTTLVCDKVLDMYRNPERVASRTQTMGEFTDTRSFGRAAGLSTTITFTDDELDTVRLRKSRRKVGIIPVAPWRIAR
;
A
#
# COMPACT_ATOMS: atom_id res chain seq x y z
N MET A 1 -3.18 15.15 11.78
CA MET A 1 -2.40 14.02 12.32
C MET A 1 -1.52 13.54 11.19
N THR A 2 -0.24 13.28 11.44
CA THR A 2 0.71 12.93 10.38
C THR A 2 0.89 11.41 10.34
N GLY A 3 0.80 10.81 9.14
CA GLY A 3 1.06 9.40 8.93
C GLY A 3 2.53 9.03 9.16
N LYS A 4 2.78 7.76 9.45
CA LYS A 4 4.12 7.19 9.67
C LYS A 4 4.90 7.00 8.37
N PHE A 5 4.22 6.69 7.27
CA PHE A 5 4.82 6.34 5.98
C PHE A 5 4.42 7.30 4.85
N ALA A 6 3.23 7.87 4.92
CA ALA A 6 2.73 8.82 3.93
C ALA A 6 2.29 10.13 4.58
N VAL A 7 2.51 11.23 3.88
CA VAL A 7 2.03 12.55 4.26
C VAL A 7 0.90 12.97 3.32
N ARG A 8 0.07 13.92 3.74
CA ARG A 8 -1.00 14.49 2.91
C ARG A 8 -0.49 14.94 1.53
N GLU A 9 0.68 15.56 1.50
CA GLU A 9 1.32 16.05 0.28
C GLU A 9 1.55 14.90 -0.73
N ASP A 10 1.98 13.73 -0.26
CA ASP A 10 2.22 12.55 -1.10
C ASP A 10 0.95 12.06 -1.81
N VAL A 11 -0.19 12.16 -1.13
CA VAL A 11 -1.51 11.77 -1.66
C VAL A 11 -2.00 12.81 -2.65
N THR A 12 -1.93 14.09 -2.30
CA THR A 12 -2.35 15.19 -3.18
C THR A 12 -1.49 15.29 -4.44
N ALA A 13 -0.19 14.99 -4.34
CA ALA A 13 0.74 15.01 -5.48
C ALA A 13 0.43 13.90 -6.50
N ARG A 14 -0.17 12.79 -6.06
CA ARG A 14 -0.58 11.66 -6.91
C ARG A 14 -2.00 11.77 -7.44
N PHE A 15 -2.72 12.83 -7.08
CA PHE A 15 -4.05 13.07 -7.60
C PHE A 15 -3.98 13.40 -9.10
N GLU A 16 -4.88 12.82 -9.91
CA GLU A 16 -4.86 12.90 -11.38
C GLU A 16 -4.89 14.35 -11.91
N GLU A 17 -5.56 15.24 -11.18
CA GLU A 17 -5.68 16.66 -11.54
C GLU A 17 -4.60 17.53 -10.86
N GLY A 18 -3.63 16.90 -10.21
CA GLY A 18 -2.58 17.54 -9.43
C GLY A 18 -3.05 18.06 -8.07
N ALA A 19 -2.08 18.41 -7.21
CA ALA A 19 -2.33 18.86 -5.85
C ALA A 19 -3.21 20.14 -5.76
N ALA A 20 -3.20 20.97 -6.81
CA ALA A 20 -3.93 22.24 -6.86
C ALA A 20 -5.45 22.08 -6.95
N ASN A 21 -5.94 20.95 -7.47
CA ASN A 21 -7.36 20.70 -7.71
C ASN A 21 -8.01 19.83 -6.63
N PHE A 22 -7.27 19.45 -5.58
CA PHE A 22 -7.83 18.63 -4.52
C PHE A 22 -8.75 19.47 -3.61
N PRO A 23 -10.00 19.05 -3.34
CA PRO A 23 -10.91 19.84 -2.51
C PRO A 23 -10.37 20.07 -1.09
N ALA A 24 -10.25 21.33 -0.69
CA ALA A 24 -9.68 21.71 0.60
C ALA A 24 -10.45 21.09 1.79
N ASP A 25 -11.78 20.97 1.68
CA ASP A 25 -12.66 20.38 2.70
C ASP A 25 -12.38 18.89 2.93
N ARG A 26 -11.71 18.22 1.98
CA ARG A 26 -11.37 16.79 2.04
C ARG A 26 -9.97 16.52 2.59
N LEU A 27 -9.15 17.55 2.81
CA LEU A 27 -7.79 17.39 3.33
C LEU A 27 -7.77 16.79 4.75
N PHE A 28 -8.77 17.12 5.57
CA PHE A 28 -8.91 16.52 6.90
C PHE A 28 -9.30 15.03 6.81
N TRP A 29 -10.17 14.68 5.86
CA TRP A 29 -10.53 13.30 5.59
C TRP A 29 -9.32 12.47 5.15
N VAL A 30 -8.45 13.05 4.31
CA VAL A 30 -7.20 12.38 3.86
C VAL A 30 -6.30 12.06 5.04
N ASP A 31 -6.06 13.00 5.97
CA ASP A 31 -5.21 12.75 7.14
C ASP A 31 -5.70 11.56 7.98
N ILE A 32 -7.01 11.50 8.24
CA ILE A 32 -7.61 10.40 9.00
C ILE A 32 -7.44 9.09 8.23
N ARG A 33 -7.71 9.09 6.92
CA ARG A 33 -7.63 7.87 6.11
C ARG A 33 -6.23 7.36 5.92
N ILE A 34 -5.21 8.23 5.85
CA ILE A 34 -3.81 7.79 5.84
C ILE A 34 -3.53 6.97 7.10
N VAL A 35 -3.91 7.47 8.28
CA VAL A 35 -3.69 6.76 9.55
C VAL A 35 -4.46 5.44 9.60
N ASP A 36 -5.72 5.42 9.16
CA ASP A 36 -6.52 4.18 9.11
C ASP A 36 -5.88 3.11 8.20
N VAL A 37 -5.44 3.51 7.00
CA VAL A 37 -4.82 2.63 6.01
C VAL A 37 -3.49 2.10 6.52
N GLU A 38 -2.65 2.95 7.12
CA GLU A 38 -1.38 2.53 7.71
C GLU A 38 -1.57 1.54 8.85
N ASN A 39 -2.57 1.77 9.71
CA ASN A 39 -2.89 0.85 10.80
C ASN A 39 -3.38 -0.50 10.27
N ALA A 40 -4.23 -0.52 9.25
CA ALA A 40 -4.67 -1.74 8.60
C ALA A 40 -3.49 -2.50 7.96
N LEU A 41 -2.60 -1.78 7.27
CA LEU A 41 -1.41 -2.34 6.64
C LEU A 41 -0.45 -2.95 7.68
N MET A 42 -0.23 -2.26 8.80
CA MET A 42 0.55 -2.78 9.94
C MET A 42 -0.13 -3.96 10.65
N GLY A 43 -1.46 -4.04 10.56
CA GLY A 43 -2.25 -5.20 10.99
C GLY A 43 -1.87 -6.46 10.21
N GLN A 44 -1.79 -6.35 8.89
CA GLN A 44 -1.52 -7.46 7.98
C GLN A 44 -0.03 -7.75 7.77
N VAL A 45 0.82 -6.72 7.80
CA VAL A 45 2.27 -6.81 7.61
C VAL A 45 2.99 -6.41 8.90
N ALA A 46 3.14 -7.37 9.81
CA ALA A 46 3.76 -7.14 11.12
C ALA A 46 5.18 -6.55 11.05
N SER A 47 5.91 -6.80 9.96
CA SER A 47 7.27 -6.23 9.76
C SER A 47 7.30 -4.70 9.66
N LEU A 48 6.18 -4.05 9.30
CA LEU A 48 6.08 -2.59 9.21
C LEU A 48 5.76 -1.91 10.56
N ARG A 49 5.49 -2.69 11.62
CA ARG A 49 5.27 -2.11 12.96
C ARG A 49 6.53 -1.51 13.57
N LYS A 50 7.70 -1.98 13.13
CA LYS A 50 9.03 -1.50 13.57
C LYS A 50 9.23 -0.02 13.24
N PRO A 51 10.14 0.69 13.93
CA PRO A 51 10.49 2.06 13.56
C PRO A 51 11.07 2.11 12.14
N VAL A 52 10.85 3.24 11.44
CA VAL A 52 11.18 3.41 10.01
C VAL A 52 12.67 3.14 9.73
N GLU A 53 13.56 3.57 10.62
CA GLU A 53 15.01 3.32 10.52
C GLU A 53 15.35 1.83 10.47
N VAL A 54 14.70 1.02 11.30
CA VAL A 54 14.91 -0.43 11.33
C VAL A 54 14.34 -1.08 10.08
N ILE A 55 13.21 -0.59 9.57
CA ILE A 55 12.64 -1.08 8.30
C ILE A 55 13.63 -0.80 7.16
N ASN A 56 14.21 0.39 7.09
CA ASN A 56 15.21 0.74 6.09
C ASN A 56 16.44 -0.15 6.16
N ALA A 57 16.98 -0.34 7.37
CA ALA A 57 18.14 -1.21 7.58
C ALA A 57 17.85 -2.67 7.16
N GLU A 58 16.70 -3.23 7.54
CA GLU A 58 16.29 -4.58 7.16
C GLU A 58 16.05 -4.73 5.66
N SER A 59 15.49 -3.70 5.03
CA SER A 59 15.22 -3.71 3.59
C SER A 59 16.52 -3.62 2.78
N ALA A 60 17.46 -2.77 3.22
CA ALA A 60 18.80 -2.69 2.65
C ALA A 60 19.58 -4.01 2.82
N ALA A 61 19.47 -4.66 3.99
CA ALA A 61 20.12 -5.95 4.25
C ALA A 61 19.59 -7.08 3.34
N VAL A 62 18.33 -6.98 2.89
CA VAL A 62 17.72 -7.93 1.94
C VAL A 62 17.96 -7.54 0.48
N GLY A 63 18.53 -6.36 0.22
CA GLY A 63 18.81 -5.86 -1.13
C GLY A 63 17.61 -5.15 -1.79
N ASP A 64 16.66 -4.64 -0.99
CA ASP A 64 15.44 -3.99 -1.46
C ASP A 64 15.24 -2.61 -0.81
N PRO A 65 16.11 -1.62 -1.10
CA PRO A 65 16.07 -0.30 -0.47
C PRO A 65 14.81 0.51 -0.81
N ASP A 66 14.16 0.23 -1.94
CA ASP A 66 12.96 0.95 -2.41
C ASP A 66 11.65 0.48 -1.75
N ARG A 67 11.72 -0.48 -0.82
CA ARG A 67 10.53 -1.03 -0.14
C ARG A 67 9.66 0.05 0.51
N LEU A 68 10.26 1.04 1.18
CA LEU A 68 9.50 2.13 1.79
C LEU A 68 8.75 2.98 0.76
N ARG A 69 9.38 3.26 -0.39
CA ARG A 69 8.70 3.99 -1.47
C ARG A 69 7.50 3.21 -1.99
N ARG A 70 7.60 1.88 -2.11
CA ARG A 70 6.46 1.03 -2.49
C ARG A 70 5.36 1.05 -1.42
N VAL A 71 5.72 1.05 -0.14
CA VAL A 71 4.75 1.23 0.97
C VAL A 71 4.02 2.57 0.83
N THR A 72 4.75 3.67 0.67
CA THR A 72 4.14 5.01 0.53
C THR A 72 3.23 5.08 -0.69
N THR A 73 3.65 4.56 -1.83
CA THR A 73 2.80 4.51 -3.04
C THR A 73 1.54 3.67 -2.80
N LEU A 74 1.65 2.48 -2.21
CA LEU A 74 0.49 1.64 -1.89
C LEU A 74 -0.52 2.34 -0.99
N VAL A 75 -0.04 3.03 0.06
CA VAL A 75 -0.90 3.78 0.98
C VAL A 75 -1.60 4.91 0.23
N CYS A 76 -0.88 5.67 -0.60
CA CYS A 76 -1.46 6.76 -1.37
C CYS A 76 -2.52 6.27 -2.36
N ASP A 77 -2.22 5.22 -3.13
CA ASP A 77 -3.12 4.64 -4.11
C ASP A 77 -4.40 4.14 -3.43
N LYS A 78 -4.28 3.51 -2.25
CA LYS A 78 -5.43 3.02 -1.49
C LYS A 78 -6.31 4.14 -0.95
N VAL A 79 -5.71 5.23 -0.46
CA VAL A 79 -6.45 6.40 0.00
C VAL A 79 -7.20 7.05 -1.16
N LEU A 80 -6.57 7.16 -2.34
CA LEU A 80 -7.20 7.71 -3.55
C LEU A 80 -8.31 6.81 -4.08
N ASP A 81 -8.14 5.49 -4.06
CA ASP A 81 -9.18 4.53 -4.43
C ASP A 81 -10.42 4.68 -3.51
N MET A 82 -10.18 4.78 -2.19
CA MET A 82 -11.24 5.07 -1.22
C MET A 82 -11.92 6.41 -1.44
N TYR A 83 -11.18 7.42 -1.90
CA TYR A 83 -11.73 8.73 -2.22
C TYR A 83 -12.66 8.68 -3.44
N ARG A 84 -12.28 7.92 -4.47
CA ARG A 84 -13.04 7.74 -5.71
C ARG A 84 -14.30 6.91 -5.52
N ASN A 85 -14.25 5.91 -4.64
CA ASN A 85 -15.37 5.02 -4.35
C ASN A 85 -15.70 5.01 -2.84
N PRO A 86 -16.31 6.10 -2.32
CA PRO A 86 -16.60 6.22 -0.89
C PRO A 86 -17.61 5.17 -0.39
N GLU A 87 -18.50 4.70 -1.26
CA GLU A 87 -19.51 3.68 -0.94
C GLU A 87 -19.02 2.23 -1.19
N ARG A 88 -17.81 2.06 -1.77
CA ARG A 88 -17.22 0.75 -2.12
C ARG A 88 -18.16 -0.15 -2.93
N VAL A 89 -18.98 0.45 -3.80
CA VAL A 89 -19.91 -0.28 -4.66
C VAL A 89 -19.12 -0.87 -5.82
N ALA A 90 -19.34 -2.15 -6.14
CA ALA A 90 -18.64 -2.84 -7.25
C ALA A 90 -18.99 -2.25 -8.63
N SER A 91 -20.16 -1.62 -8.75
CA SER A 91 -20.62 -0.98 -9.98
C SER A 91 -21.54 0.19 -9.60
N ARG A 92 -21.18 1.40 -10.01
CA ARG A 92 -22.09 2.54 -9.96
C ARG A 92 -22.64 2.76 -11.36
N THR A 93 -23.92 2.50 -11.51
CA THR A 93 -24.67 2.84 -12.73
C THR A 93 -25.43 4.12 -12.44
N GLN A 94 -25.12 5.18 -13.18
CA GLN A 94 -25.85 6.43 -13.12
C GLN A 94 -26.53 6.65 -14.48
N THR A 95 -27.86 6.63 -14.47
CA THR A 95 -28.67 6.93 -15.65
C THR A 95 -29.03 8.41 -15.64
N MET A 96 -28.53 9.17 -16.62
CA MET A 96 -28.95 10.56 -16.87
C MET A 96 -29.66 10.61 -18.23
N GLY A 97 -31.00 10.62 -18.19
CA GLY A 97 -31.82 10.65 -19.42
C GLY A 97 -31.62 9.39 -20.26
N GLU A 98 -31.31 9.55 -21.55
CA GLU A 98 -31.05 8.44 -22.48
C GLU A 98 -29.65 7.83 -22.33
N PHE A 99 -28.76 8.46 -21.55
CA PHE A 99 -27.40 7.99 -21.37
C PHE A 99 -27.24 7.24 -20.04
N THR A 100 -26.64 6.05 -20.12
CA THR A 100 -26.27 5.25 -18.95
C THR A 100 -24.76 5.22 -18.84
N ASP A 101 -24.21 5.90 -17.84
CA ASP A 101 -22.79 5.77 -17.48
C ASP A 101 -22.65 4.64 -16.45
N THR A 102 -21.82 3.65 -16.76
CA THR A 102 -21.54 2.53 -15.86
C THR A 102 -20.07 2.53 -15.51
N ARG A 103 -19.77 2.82 -14.25
CA ARG A 103 -18.42 2.71 -13.70
C ARG A 103 -18.31 1.44 -12.88
N SER A 104 -17.55 0.47 -13.38
CA SER A 104 -17.18 -0.72 -12.64
C SER A 104 -15.92 -0.43 -11.82
N PHE A 105 -16.00 -0.66 -10.51
CA PHE A 105 -14.84 -0.61 -9.62
C PHE A 105 -14.37 -2.06 -9.42
N GLY A 106 -13.07 -2.31 -9.57
CA GLY A 106 -12.51 -3.65 -9.38
C GLY A 106 -12.96 -4.25 -8.05
N ARG A 107 -13.47 -5.50 -8.06
CA ARG A 107 -13.90 -6.20 -6.84
C ARG A 107 -12.70 -6.49 -5.95
N ALA A 108 -12.32 -5.54 -5.10
CA ALA A 108 -11.60 -5.87 -3.87
C ALA A 108 -12.62 -6.54 -2.93
N ALA A 109 -12.35 -7.78 -2.55
CA ALA A 109 -13.23 -8.60 -1.74
C ALA A 109 -13.73 -7.87 -0.47
N GLY A 110 -15.05 -7.88 -0.29
CA GLY A 110 -15.72 -7.58 0.97
C GLY A 110 -16.51 -6.28 0.98
N LEU A 111 -17.83 -6.41 1.11
CA LEU A 111 -18.82 -5.38 1.48
C LEU A 111 -18.59 -4.77 2.89
N SER A 112 -17.35 -4.76 3.37
CA SER A 112 -17.00 -4.32 4.71
C SER A 112 -16.40 -2.93 4.66
N THR A 113 -16.78 -2.10 5.62
CA THR A 113 -16.11 -0.84 5.99
C THR A 113 -14.64 -1.03 6.39
N THR A 114 -14.17 -2.28 6.41
CA THR A 114 -12.79 -2.67 6.69
C THR A 114 -11.88 -2.43 5.48
N ILE A 115 -10.73 -1.79 5.72
CA ILE A 115 -9.69 -1.57 4.71
C ILE A 115 -9.04 -2.93 4.40
N THR A 116 -9.31 -3.45 3.21
CA THR A 116 -8.75 -4.72 2.71
C THR A 116 -7.68 -4.45 1.65
N PHE A 117 -6.63 -5.26 1.69
CA PHE A 117 -5.56 -5.28 0.69
C PHE A 117 -5.61 -6.62 -0.06
N THR A 118 -5.29 -6.61 -1.34
CA THR A 118 -5.14 -7.85 -2.11
C THR A 118 -3.82 -8.53 -1.77
N ASP A 119 -3.73 -9.85 -1.99
CA ASP A 119 -2.47 -10.57 -1.74
C ASP A 119 -1.32 -10.05 -2.62
N ASP A 120 -1.62 -9.65 -3.85
CA ASP A 120 -0.66 -9.05 -4.77
C ASP A 120 -0.14 -7.70 -4.23
N GLU A 121 -1.02 -6.84 -3.73
CA GLU A 121 -0.66 -5.58 -3.07
C GLU A 121 0.27 -5.83 -1.87
N LEU A 122 -0.06 -6.81 -1.04
CA LEU A 122 0.75 -7.16 0.13
C LEU A 122 2.11 -7.75 -0.22
N ASP A 123 2.20 -8.54 -1.29
CA ASP A 123 3.46 -9.16 -1.71
C ASP A 123 4.48 -8.14 -2.26
N THR A 124 4.03 -6.99 -2.75
CA THR A 124 4.96 -5.88 -3.13
C THR A 124 5.66 -5.25 -1.93
N VAL A 125 5.03 -5.31 -0.76
CA VAL A 125 5.45 -4.63 0.48
C VAL A 125 6.04 -5.60 1.52
N ARG A 126 5.77 -6.91 1.39
CA ARG A 126 6.36 -7.93 2.25
C ARG A 126 7.86 -8.05 2.02
N LEU A 127 8.61 -8.16 3.13
CA LEU A 127 10.03 -8.44 3.08
C LEU A 127 10.24 -9.83 2.47
N ARG A 128 10.87 -9.90 1.29
CA ARG A 128 11.16 -11.18 0.64
C ARG A 128 12.21 -11.92 1.44
N LYS A 129 11.79 -12.91 2.22
CA LYS A 129 12.74 -13.84 2.86
C LYS A 129 13.33 -14.73 1.77
N SER A 130 14.63 -14.58 1.52
CA SER A 130 15.37 -15.53 0.68
C SER A 130 15.25 -16.92 1.30
N ARG A 131 14.43 -17.79 0.69
CA ARG A 131 14.39 -19.20 1.07
C ARG A 131 15.70 -19.82 0.62
N ARG A 132 16.57 -20.14 1.58
CA ARG A 132 17.68 -21.06 1.33
C ARG A 132 17.08 -22.37 0.83
N LYS A 133 17.50 -22.81 -0.37
CA LYS A 133 17.12 -24.12 -0.91
C LYS A 133 17.64 -25.18 0.06
N VAL A 134 16.73 -25.82 0.78
CA VAL A 134 17.04 -26.96 1.65
C VAL A 134 17.69 -28.04 0.76
N GLY A 135 18.92 -28.45 1.09
CA GLY A 135 19.68 -29.46 0.34
C GLY A 135 20.90 -28.94 -0.45
N ILE A 136 21.10 -27.62 -0.56
CA ILE A 136 22.35 -27.09 -1.16
C ILE A 136 23.33 -26.79 -0.02
N ILE A 137 24.32 -27.66 0.17
CA ILE A 137 25.51 -27.36 0.97
C ILE A 137 26.47 -26.59 0.05
N PRO A 138 26.71 -25.28 0.27
CA PRO A 138 27.77 -24.59 -0.46
C PRO A 138 29.11 -25.17 -0.02
N VAL A 139 29.67 -26.09 -0.80
CA VAL A 139 31.05 -26.53 -0.61
C VAL A 139 31.95 -25.39 -1.07
N ALA A 140 32.53 -24.67 -0.11
CA ALA A 140 33.55 -23.67 -0.41
C ALA A 140 34.81 -24.40 -0.92
N PRO A 141 35.35 -24.08 -2.11
CA PRO A 141 36.39 -24.87 -2.77
C PRO A 141 37.78 -24.86 -2.10
N TRP A 142 37.94 -24.19 -0.96
CA TRP A 142 39.25 -24.00 -0.31
C TRP A 142 39.32 -24.40 1.18
N ARG A 143 38.34 -25.15 1.69
CA ARG A 143 38.47 -25.75 3.04
C ARG A 143 39.00 -27.18 2.93
N ILE A 144 40.31 -27.32 3.12
CA ILE A 144 40.95 -28.60 3.43
C ILE A 144 40.40 -29.02 4.80
N ALA A 145 39.57 -30.06 4.83
CA ALA A 145 39.17 -30.70 6.07
C ALA A 145 40.40 -31.39 6.67
N ARG A 146 40.72 -31.04 7.92
CA ARG A 146 41.72 -31.72 8.74
C ARG A 146 41.02 -32.67 9.69
#